data_AF-A0A1F8DIR1-F1
#
_entry.id   AF-A0A1F8DIR1-F1
#
_cell.length_a   1.000
_cell.length_b   1.000
_cell.length_c   1.000
_cell.angle_alpha   90.00
_cell.angle_beta   90.00
_cell.angle_gamma   90.00
#
_symmetry.space_group_name_H-M   'P 1'
#
loop_
_entity.id
_entity.type
_entity.pdbx_description
1 polymer ?
#
loop_
_entity_poly.entity_id
_entity_poly.type
_entity_poly.pdbx_seq_one_letter_code
_entity_poly.pdbx_strand_id
1 'polypeptide(L)'
;MNTERAGQIQVNLSPKNPFGLTFKATNNDRSLFIEEPVDFGAGTPLSSQELLRTVMLAHLVIRHFPKKIETNFNVDYGVFLDELYKHYGFTPPKIVKGSEQTRPKFVTANGKKTEKVLYANAHSGGLDSVYRVATLLNENQKVMITHLRNLNPKGNYKEAMASRLQAEVFGVPYTEIRLRNGTDNTGSAVMRTRDMFLALVTVMTAEQFNVEKIFIEGDMQTKPDAHFSEYKPAWIFFNKLIKDTGLSSQVEGMDAHDVETVGAVLKLESEMGIDILPLVQNCFSAEHQLHNIRRKWERETQFLAEKSPKHWCGSCVKCRRMTLGRIYYHDPDLENIPTKEIKYFVNDTYRWLENYSNNRTLISESFMKHLDDLA
;
A
#
# COMPACT_ATOMS: atom_id res chain seq x y z
N MET A 1 10.10 -5.10 -22.84
CA MET A 1 8.65 -4.97 -23.10
C MET A 1 8.44 -3.88 -24.15
N ASN A 2 7.91 -4.21 -25.33
CA ASN A 2 7.55 -3.20 -26.34
C ASN A 2 6.16 -2.65 -26.03
N THR A 3 6.08 -1.61 -25.21
CA THR A 3 4.86 -0.83 -25.04
C THR A 3 4.88 0.27 -26.10
N GLU A 4 3.98 0.20 -27.09
CA GLU A 4 3.83 1.27 -28.07
C GLU A 4 3.43 2.55 -27.35
N ARG A 5 4.27 3.59 -27.45
CA ARG A 5 4.06 4.86 -26.75
C ARG A 5 2.92 5.63 -27.39
N ALA A 6 2.01 6.16 -26.58
CA ALA A 6 1.00 7.09 -27.07
C ALA A 6 1.67 8.37 -27.65
N GLY A 7 1.11 8.90 -28.72
CA GLY A 7 1.61 10.12 -29.38
C GLY A 7 1.47 11.36 -28.50
N GLN A 8 0.23 11.79 -28.27
CA GLN A 8 -0.12 12.92 -27.41
C GLN A 8 -1.31 12.55 -26.52
N ILE A 9 -1.28 13.02 -25.28
CA ILE A 9 -2.34 12.85 -24.30
C ILE A 9 -2.68 14.24 -23.73
N GLN A 10 -3.97 14.54 -23.57
CA GLN A 10 -4.44 15.74 -22.88
C GLN A 10 -4.88 15.41 -21.45
N VAL A 11 -4.35 16.15 -20.48
CA VAL A 11 -4.73 16.06 -19.06
C VAL A 11 -5.20 17.41 -18.55
N ASN A 12 -6.42 17.44 -18.01
CA ASN A 12 -7.04 18.64 -17.47
C ASN A 12 -7.19 18.56 -15.95
N LEU A 13 -6.75 19.61 -15.27
CA LEU A 13 -6.99 19.89 -13.87
C LEU A 13 -8.38 20.50 -13.68
N SER A 14 -9.07 20.03 -12.64
CA SER A 14 -10.36 20.55 -12.21
C SER A 14 -10.23 21.95 -11.63
N PRO A 15 -11.07 22.93 -12.04
CA PRO A 15 -11.07 24.26 -11.44
C PRO A 15 -11.54 24.26 -9.98
N LYS A 16 -12.24 23.20 -9.55
CA LYS A 16 -12.83 23.07 -8.21
C LYS A 16 -12.02 22.18 -7.27
N ASN A 17 -11.03 21.44 -7.77
CA ASN A 17 -10.23 20.51 -6.98
C ASN A 17 -8.76 20.57 -7.42
N PRO A 18 -7.83 21.04 -6.56
CA PRO A 18 -6.42 21.17 -6.91
C PRO A 18 -5.70 19.85 -7.21
N PHE A 19 -6.32 18.73 -6.85
CA PHE A 19 -5.86 17.36 -7.05
C PHE A 19 -6.86 16.54 -7.90
N GLY A 20 -7.68 17.21 -8.70
CA GLY A 20 -8.61 16.53 -9.61
C GLY A 20 -8.10 16.53 -11.05
N LEU A 21 -7.53 15.42 -11.50
CA LEU A 21 -7.02 15.27 -12.86
C LEU A 21 -7.95 14.40 -13.72
N THR A 22 -8.15 14.84 -14.95
CA THR A 22 -8.90 14.10 -15.97
C THR A 22 -8.06 13.95 -17.22
N PHE A 23 -8.06 12.76 -17.78
CA PHE A 23 -7.41 12.40 -19.01
C PHE A 23 -8.50 12.14 -20.05
N LYS A 24 -8.37 12.74 -21.23
CA LYS A 24 -9.26 12.47 -22.36
C LYS A 24 -8.50 11.67 -23.41
N ALA A 25 -8.99 10.47 -23.72
CA ALA A 25 -8.60 9.72 -24.90
C ALA A 25 -9.82 9.41 -25.75
N THR A 26 -9.58 9.16 -27.04
CA THR A 26 -10.59 9.00 -28.09
C THR A 26 -11.73 8.04 -27.73
N ASN A 27 -11.49 7.06 -26.84
CA ASN A 27 -12.46 6.02 -26.48
C ASN A 27 -12.60 5.74 -24.97
N ASN A 28 -11.93 6.47 -24.06
CA ASN A 28 -12.08 6.25 -22.60
C ASN A 28 -11.52 7.43 -21.80
N ASP A 29 -12.39 8.15 -21.09
CA ASP A 29 -11.98 9.17 -20.13
C ASP A 29 -11.46 8.51 -18.85
N ARG A 30 -10.32 9.00 -18.35
CA ARG A 30 -9.70 8.53 -17.10
C ARG A 30 -9.65 9.65 -16.10
N SER A 31 -9.66 9.31 -14.82
CA SER A 31 -9.66 10.30 -13.76
C SER A 31 -8.84 9.87 -12.55
N LEU A 32 -8.26 10.84 -11.87
CA LEU A 32 -7.62 10.66 -10.58
C LEU A 32 -7.90 11.88 -9.71
N PHE A 33 -8.61 11.67 -8.60
CA PHE A 33 -8.98 12.74 -7.66
C PHE A 33 -8.62 12.33 -6.24
N ILE A 34 -8.14 13.28 -5.44
CA ILE A 34 -8.30 13.21 -3.98
C ILE A 34 -9.68 13.82 -3.69
N GLU A 35 -10.61 13.00 -3.19
CA GLU A 35 -11.99 13.41 -2.93
C GLU A 35 -12.21 13.85 -1.49
N GLU A 36 -11.62 13.11 -0.55
CA GLU A 36 -11.72 13.39 0.87
C GLU A 36 -10.34 13.23 1.54
N PRO A 37 -9.98 14.10 2.50
CA PRO A 37 -10.77 15.27 2.91
C PRO A 37 -10.77 16.37 1.81
N VAL A 38 -11.82 17.19 1.78
CA VAL A 38 -12.01 18.22 0.71
C VAL A 38 -10.92 19.30 0.77
N ASP A 39 -10.38 19.55 1.95
CA ASP A 39 -9.29 20.46 2.26
C ASP A 39 -7.92 19.76 2.32
N PHE A 40 -7.78 18.58 1.70
CA PHE A 40 -6.50 17.89 1.62
C PHE A 40 -5.37 18.82 1.13
N GLY A 41 -4.21 18.74 1.77
CA GLY A 41 -3.06 19.61 1.50
C GLY A 41 -3.11 20.96 2.21
N ALA A 42 -4.18 21.29 2.93
CA ALA A 42 -4.25 22.51 3.72
C ALA A 42 -3.16 22.54 4.79
N GLY A 43 -2.42 23.66 4.84
CA GLY A 43 -1.28 23.84 5.76
C GLY A 43 0.06 23.33 5.23
N THR A 44 0.10 22.74 4.03
CA THR A 44 1.35 22.35 3.37
C THR A 44 1.83 23.42 2.37
N PRO A 45 3.15 23.53 2.11
CA PRO A 45 3.68 24.45 1.10
C PRO A 45 3.04 24.28 -0.29
N LEU A 46 2.94 25.37 -1.05
CA LEU A 46 2.44 25.32 -2.43
C LEU A 46 3.27 24.34 -3.29
N SER A 47 4.58 24.37 -3.12
CA SER A 47 5.55 23.48 -3.74
C SER A 47 5.23 21.99 -3.53
N SER A 48 4.83 21.56 -2.34
CA SER A 48 4.49 20.16 -2.09
C SER A 48 3.21 19.74 -2.79
N GLN A 49 2.26 20.66 -2.89
CA GLN A 49 0.99 20.44 -3.59
C GLN A 49 1.22 20.33 -5.12
N GLU A 50 2.14 21.13 -5.68
CA GLU A 50 2.56 21.02 -7.08
C GLU A 50 3.35 19.73 -7.37
N LEU A 51 4.21 19.30 -6.44
CA LEU A 51 4.89 17.99 -6.55
C LEU A 51 3.87 16.86 -6.56
N LEU A 52 2.89 16.89 -5.65
CA LEU A 52 1.83 15.87 -5.60
C LEU A 52 1.03 15.83 -6.89
N ARG A 53 0.63 16.98 -7.42
CA ARG A 53 -0.06 17.04 -8.71
C ARG A 53 0.76 16.44 -9.84
N THR A 54 2.08 16.63 -9.82
CA THR A 54 2.99 16.04 -10.82
C THR A 54 3.09 14.52 -10.67
N VAL A 55 3.15 14.01 -9.44
CA VAL A 55 3.14 12.56 -9.17
C VAL A 55 1.79 11.94 -9.56
N MET A 56 0.67 12.63 -9.30
CA MET A 56 -0.66 12.22 -9.75
C MET A 56 -0.78 12.21 -11.27
N LEU A 57 -0.22 13.20 -11.96
CA LEU A 57 -0.15 13.24 -13.42
C LEU A 57 0.65 12.03 -13.93
N ALA A 58 1.80 11.77 -13.34
CA ALA A 58 2.63 10.60 -13.67
C ALA A 58 1.83 9.31 -13.50
N HIS A 59 1.18 9.12 -12.35
CA HIS A 59 0.34 7.96 -12.07
C HIS A 59 -0.78 7.81 -13.11
N LEU A 60 -1.48 8.88 -13.47
CA LEU A 60 -2.57 8.86 -14.45
C LEU A 60 -2.12 8.42 -15.85
N VAL A 61 -0.92 8.81 -16.30
CA VAL A 61 -0.45 8.56 -17.68
C VAL A 61 0.52 7.38 -17.82
N ILE A 62 0.94 6.78 -16.71
CA ILE A 62 2.07 5.84 -16.67
C ILE A 62 1.90 4.61 -17.56
N ARG A 63 0.66 4.17 -17.79
CA ARG A 63 0.37 3.03 -18.66
C ARG A 63 0.76 3.29 -20.12
N HIS A 64 0.73 4.55 -20.56
CA HIS A 64 0.85 4.94 -21.96
C HIS A 64 2.21 5.52 -22.35
N PHE A 65 2.99 5.98 -21.36
CA PHE A 65 4.25 6.71 -21.57
C PHE A 65 4.20 7.70 -22.76
N PRO A 66 3.26 8.66 -22.78
CA PRO A 66 3.09 9.59 -23.89
C PRO A 66 4.40 10.28 -24.30
N LYS A 67 4.56 10.59 -25.59
CA LYS A 67 5.64 11.46 -26.07
C LYS A 67 5.36 12.94 -25.76
N LYS A 68 4.08 13.32 -25.73
CA LYS A 68 3.63 14.69 -25.40
C LYS A 68 2.47 14.63 -24.41
N ILE A 69 2.51 15.50 -23.41
CA ILE A 69 1.42 15.70 -22.46
C ILE A 69 0.97 17.15 -22.57
N GLU A 70 -0.26 17.37 -23.00
CA GLU A 70 -0.88 18.68 -23.01
C GLU A 70 -1.64 18.90 -21.69
N THR A 71 -1.36 20.00 -20.99
CA THR A 71 -1.98 20.32 -19.71
C THR A 71 -2.61 21.72 -19.70
N ASN A 72 -3.78 21.84 -19.06
CA ASN A 72 -4.38 23.14 -18.74
C ASN A 72 -3.83 23.73 -17.43
N PHE A 73 -2.68 23.26 -16.94
CA PHE A 73 -2.04 23.69 -15.69
C PHE A 73 -0.51 23.56 -15.82
N ASN A 74 0.25 24.24 -14.96
CA ASN A 74 1.70 24.13 -14.95
C ASN A 74 2.16 22.81 -14.29
N VAL A 75 3.24 22.24 -14.80
CA VAL A 75 3.90 21.05 -14.21
C VAL A 75 5.26 21.48 -13.69
N ASP A 76 5.30 21.96 -12.46
CA ASP A 76 6.50 22.63 -11.90
C ASP A 76 7.59 21.63 -11.50
N TYR A 77 7.23 20.38 -11.22
CA TYR A 77 8.16 19.29 -10.85
C TYR A 77 8.43 18.31 -11.99
N GLY A 78 8.54 18.82 -13.23
CA GLY A 78 8.76 18.01 -14.44
C GLY A 78 9.95 17.04 -14.36
N VAL A 79 10.96 17.35 -13.54
CA VAL A 79 12.10 16.46 -13.25
C VAL A 79 11.68 15.08 -12.73
N PHE A 80 10.56 14.97 -12.02
CA PHE A 80 10.02 13.68 -11.59
C PHE A 80 9.61 12.81 -12.78
N LEU A 81 8.94 13.41 -13.78
CA LEU A 81 8.57 12.72 -15.02
C LEU A 81 9.83 12.34 -15.83
N ASP A 82 10.84 13.21 -15.83
CA ASP A 82 12.09 12.93 -16.54
C ASP A 82 12.78 11.68 -16.01
N GLU A 83 13.00 11.61 -14.69
CA GLU A 83 13.67 10.46 -14.05
C GLU A 83 12.84 9.17 -14.19
N LEU A 84 11.52 9.28 -14.02
CA LEU A 84 10.60 8.17 -14.24
C LEU A 84 10.71 7.61 -15.67
N TYR A 85 10.71 8.47 -16.69
CA TYR A 85 10.78 8.02 -18.08
C TYR A 85 12.15 7.42 -18.42
N LYS A 86 13.23 8.04 -17.94
CA LYS A 86 14.61 7.53 -18.12
C LYS A 86 14.78 6.15 -17.50
N HIS A 87 14.21 5.89 -16.31
CA HIS A 87 14.25 4.58 -15.65
C HIS A 87 13.70 3.47 -16.55
N TYR A 88 12.63 3.75 -17.28
CA TYR A 88 12.03 2.79 -18.22
C TYR A 88 12.62 2.86 -19.64
N GLY A 89 13.74 3.57 -19.84
CA GLY A 89 14.43 3.66 -21.14
C GLY A 89 13.72 4.53 -22.17
N PHE A 90 12.83 5.44 -21.74
CA PHE A 90 12.08 6.32 -22.63
C PHE A 90 12.60 7.76 -22.59
N THR A 91 12.53 8.44 -23.73
CA THR A 91 12.69 9.91 -23.77
C THR A 91 11.57 10.58 -22.97
N PRO A 92 11.88 11.53 -22.07
CA PRO A 92 10.88 12.27 -21.31
C PRO A 92 9.80 12.93 -22.18
N PRO A 93 8.57 13.10 -21.66
CA PRO A 93 7.49 13.69 -22.43
C PRO A 93 7.70 15.20 -22.59
N LYS A 94 7.37 15.74 -23.77
CA LYS A 94 7.24 17.20 -23.91
C LYS A 94 5.94 17.65 -23.23
N ILE A 95 6.05 18.50 -22.21
CA ILE A 95 4.90 19.17 -21.60
C ILE A 95 4.50 20.37 -22.46
N VAL A 96 3.25 20.42 -22.90
CA VAL A 96 2.68 21.48 -23.73
C VAL A 96 1.57 22.16 -22.96
N LYS A 97 1.55 23.49 -22.92
CA LYS A 97 0.47 24.23 -22.28
C LYS A 97 -0.74 24.29 -23.23
N GLY A 98 -1.89 23.86 -22.74
CA GLY A 98 -3.17 24.05 -23.41
C GLY A 98 -3.58 25.52 -23.47
N SER A 99 -4.52 25.84 -24.36
CA SER A 99 -5.00 27.21 -24.62
C SER A 99 -5.61 27.89 -23.39
N GLU A 100 -6.38 27.14 -22.59
CA GLU A 100 -6.97 27.62 -21.34
C GLU A 100 -6.13 27.14 -20.15
N GLN A 101 -5.82 28.04 -19.21
CA GLN A 101 -5.03 27.72 -18.03
C GLN A 101 -5.89 27.81 -16.76
N THR A 102 -5.87 26.75 -15.96
CA THR A 102 -6.55 26.62 -14.68
C THR A 102 -5.54 26.84 -13.55
N ARG A 103 -5.91 27.68 -12.59
CA ARG A 103 -5.17 27.88 -11.35
C ARG A 103 -6.10 27.57 -10.18
N PRO A 104 -6.12 26.32 -9.69
CA PRO A 104 -7.01 25.99 -8.58
C PRO A 104 -6.57 26.77 -7.34
N LYS A 105 -7.54 27.14 -6.51
CA LYS A 105 -7.23 27.68 -5.19
C LYS A 105 -6.88 26.53 -4.27
N PHE A 106 -5.70 26.59 -3.69
CA PHE A 106 -5.31 25.68 -2.63
C PHE A 106 -5.90 26.18 -1.32
N VAL A 107 -6.42 25.25 -0.51
CA VAL A 107 -6.95 25.59 0.81
C VAL A 107 -5.75 25.90 1.70
N THR A 108 -5.77 27.08 2.35
CA THR A 108 -4.77 27.43 3.37
C THR A 108 -5.37 27.07 4.73
N ALA A 109 -4.73 26.20 5.51
CA ALA A 109 -5.23 25.85 6.83
C ALA A 109 -4.94 26.98 7.84
N ASN A 110 -5.91 27.23 8.73
CA ASN A 110 -5.72 27.95 10.00
C ASN A 110 -5.58 26.98 11.19
N GLY A 111 -5.19 25.72 10.93
CA GLY A 111 -5.12 24.66 11.94
C GLY A 111 -3.92 24.80 12.86
N LYS A 112 -4.12 24.58 14.16
CA LYS A 112 -3.02 24.40 15.11
C LYS A 112 -2.34 23.07 14.81
N LYS A 113 -1.01 23.08 14.68
CA LYS A 113 -0.21 21.86 14.69
C LYS A 113 -0.57 21.05 15.95
N THR A 114 -0.86 19.77 15.77
CA THR A 114 -1.26 18.84 16.82
C THR A 114 -0.04 18.33 17.58
N GLU A 115 -0.25 17.42 18.54
CA GLU A 115 0.83 16.78 19.29
C GLU A 115 1.87 16.16 18.33
N LYS A 116 3.16 16.34 18.65
CA LYS A 116 4.27 15.81 17.85
C LYS A 116 4.21 14.28 17.83
N VAL A 117 4.10 13.72 16.62
CA VAL A 117 4.26 12.29 16.33
C VAL A 117 5.61 12.12 15.63
N LEU A 118 6.37 11.07 15.95
CA LEU A 118 7.70 10.86 15.35
C LEU A 118 7.62 10.17 13.99
N TYR A 119 6.68 9.22 13.85
CA TYR A 119 6.55 8.36 12.68
C TYR A 119 5.14 8.41 12.08
N ALA A 120 5.03 8.37 10.77
CA ALA A 120 3.77 8.03 10.11
C ALA A 120 3.94 6.75 9.31
N ASN A 121 2.92 5.91 9.36
CA ASN A 121 2.87 4.65 8.65
C ASN A 121 1.79 4.71 7.56
N ALA A 122 2.19 4.54 6.31
CA ALA A 122 1.24 4.24 5.25
C ALA A 122 0.70 2.82 5.44
N HIS A 123 -0.61 2.70 5.53
CA HIS A 123 -1.24 1.54 6.15
C HIS A 123 -2.31 0.92 5.26
N SER A 124 -2.18 -0.38 4.98
CA SER A 124 -3.10 -1.15 4.16
C SER A 124 -4.11 -1.95 4.98
N GLY A 125 -3.84 -2.11 6.28
CA GLY A 125 -4.55 -3.01 7.19
C GLY A 125 -4.13 -4.49 7.04
N GLY A 126 -3.14 -4.76 6.20
CA GLY A 126 -2.50 -6.06 6.04
C GLY A 126 -1.44 -6.31 7.11
N LEU A 127 -0.95 -7.55 7.17
CA LEU A 127 -0.03 -8.00 8.21
C LEU A 127 1.16 -7.06 8.40
N ASP A 128 1.83 -6.71 7.31
CA ASP A 128 3.09 -5.97 7.33
C ASP A 128 2.89 -4.57 7.93
N SER A 129 1.86 -3.83 7.47
CA SER A 129 1.53 -2.51 8.01
C SER A 129 1.10 -2.54 9.48
N VAL A 130 0.40 -3.58 9.94
CA VAL A 130 -0.04 -3.73 11.33
C VAL A 130 1.12 -4.09 12.24
N TYR A 131 1.91 -5.08 11.85
CA TYR A 131 3.09 -5.51 12.58
C TYR A 131 4.06 -4.35 12.78
N ARG A 132 4.31 -3.53 11.75
CA ARG A 132 5.16 -2.33 11.87
C ARG A 132 4.69 -1.35 12.94
N VAL A 133 3.38 -1.08 12.99
CA VAL A 133 2.81 -0.18 14.01
C VAL A 133 3.00 -0.79 15.40
N ALA A 134 2.68 -2.07 15.55
CA ALA A 134 2.83 -2.76 16.83
C ALA A 134 4.31 -2.75 17.30
N THR A 135 5.28 -3.02 16.43
CA THR A 135 6.71 -2.95 16.78
C THR A 135 7.12 -1.56 17.24
N LEU A 136 6.72 -0.51 16.52
CA LEU A 136 7.00 0.88 16.91
C LEU A 136 6.39 1.20 18.29
N LEU A 137 5.17 0.73 18.56
CA LEU A 137 4.52 0.93 19.85
C LEU A 137 5.22 0.16 20.98
N ASN A 138 5.66 -1.08 20.75
CA ASN A 138 6.43 -1.87 21.71
C ASN A 138 7.76 -1.18 22.07
N GLU A 139 8.35 -0.46 21.10
CA GLU A 139 9.54 0.39 21.29
C GLU A 139 9.22 1.77 21.89
N ASN A 140 7.99 1.99 22.37
CA ASN A 140 7.50 3.26 22.92
C ASN A 140 7.57 4.45 21.96
N GLN A 141 7.50 4.19 20.64
CA GLN A 141 7.50 5.24 19.63
C GLN A 141 6.10 5.82 19.41
N LYS A 142 6.02 7.13 19.16
CA LYS A 142 4.78 7.79 18.74
C LYS A 142 4.60 7.65 17.25
N VAL A 143 3.56 6.92 16.84
CA VAL A 143 3.24 6.64 15.44
C VAL A 143 1.81 7.07 15.10
N MET A 144 1.60 7.53 13.87
CA MET A 144 0.28 7.75 13.27
C MET A 144 0.07 6.84 12.06
N ILE A 145 -1.18 6.57 11.75
CA ILE A 145 -1.60 5.77 10.62
C ILE A 145 -2.20 6.67 9.54
N THR A 146 -1.74 6.52 8.30
CA THR A 146 -2.38 7.12 7.13
C THR A 146 -2.84 6.04 6.16
N HIS A 147 -4.12 6.07 5.79
CA HIS A 147 -4.70 5.13 4.83
C HIS A 147 -5.14 5.85 3.56
N LEU A 148 -4.63 5.40 2.40
CA LEU A 148 -5.03 5.90 1.08
C LEU A 148 -6.03 4.95 0.42
N ARG A 149 -7.31 5.24 0.63
CA ARG A 149 -8.41 4.42 0.12
C ARG A 149 -8.56 4.55 -1.39
N ASN A 150 -8.92 3.44 -2.04
CA ASN A 150 -9.11 3.31 -3.49
C ASN A 150 -7.84 3.45 -4.33
N LEU A 151 -6.64 3.41 -3.74
CA LEU A 151 -5.42 3.27 -4.52
C LEU A 151 -5.45 1.97 -5.34
N ASN A 152 -5.97 0.90 -4.75
CA ASN A 152 -6.37 -0.32 -5.44
C ASN A 152 -7.92 -0.39 -5.48
N PRO A 153 -8.55 -0.63 -6.66
CA PRO A 153 -10.01 -0.70 -6.74
C PRO A 153 -10.64 -1.93 -6.06
N LYS A 154 -9.88 -3.00 -5.77
CA LYS A 154 -10.40 -4.21 -5.11
C LYS A 154 -10.19 -4.13 -3.59
N GLY A 155 -11.21 -4.40 -2.78
CA GLY A 155 -11.09 -4.54 -1.32
C GLY A 155 -11.11 -3.25 -0.50
N ASN A 156 -11.31 -2.10 -1.17
CA ASN A 156 -11.18 -0.75 -0.63
C ASN A 156 -11.89 -0.46 0.71
N TYR A 157 -13.14 -0.91 0.86
CA TYR A 157 -13.93 -0.63 2.05
C TYR A 157 -13.40 -1.40 3.27
N LYS A 158 -13.00 -2.66 3.06
CA LYS A 158 -12.47 -3.51 4.12
C LYS A 158 -11.08 -3.11 4.56
N GLU A 159 -10.22 -2.71 3.61
CA GLU A 159 -8.91 -2.15 3.90
C GLU A 159 -9.04 -0.93 4.83
N ALA A 160 -9.94 0.00 4.48
CA ALA A 160 -10.19 1.20 5.28
C ALA A 160 -10.76 0.86 6.67
N MET A 161 -11.75 -0.04 6.74
CA MET A 161 -12.33 -0.49 8.02
C MET A 161 -11.29 -1.16 8.92
N ALA A 162 -10.48 -2.07 8.38
CA ALA A 162 -9.43 -2.76 9.14
C ALA A 162 -8.40 -1.75 9.65
N SER A 163 -7.92 -0.87 8.78
CA SER A 163 -6.97 0.19 9.13
C SER A 163 -7.48 1.09 10.26
N ARG A 164 -8.77 1.43 10.23
CA ARG A 164 -9.41 2.24 11.26
C ARG A 164 -9.52 1.49 12.58
N LEU A 165 -10.02 0.25 12.55
CA LEU A 165 -10.13 -0.58 13.74
C LEU A 165 -8.77 -0.81 14.41
N GLN A 166 -7.72 -1.06 13.63
CA GLN A 166 -6.36 -1.21 14.13
C GLN A 166 -5.87 0.06 14.81
N ALA A 167 -6.12 1.22 14.21
CA ALA A 167 -5.76 2.49 14.82
C ALA A 167 -6.50 2.75 16.14
N GLU A 168 -7.80 2.42 16.19
CA GLU A 168 -8.63 2.53 17.39
C GLU A 168 -8.12 1.61 18.51
N VAL A 169 -7.84 0.33 18.20
CA VAL A 169 -7.32 -0.65 19.17
C VAL A 169 -5.94 -0.24 19.70
N PHE A 170 -5.08 0.29 18.84
CA PHE A 170 -3.75 0.75 19.24
C PHE A 170 -3.74 2.16 19.88
N GLY A 171 -4.87 2.88 19.85
CA GLY A 171 -4.96 4.25 20.37
C GLY A 171 -4.07 5.25 19.64
N VAL A 172 -3.83 5.05 18.33
CA VAL A 172 -2.96 5.92 17.52
C VAL A 172 -3.76 6.85 16.61
N PRO A 173 -3.24 8.05 16.27
CA PRO A 173 -3.90 8.94 15.33
C PRO A 173 -4.10 8.28 13.96
N TYR A 174 -5.28 8.45 13.38
CA TYR A 174 -5.67 7.87 12.10
C TYR A 174 -6.13 8.95 11.13
N THR A 175 -5.68 8.89 9.88
CA THR A 175 -6.24 9.71 8.80
C THR A 175 -6.51 8.88 7.55
N GLU A 176 -7.74 8.92 7.06
CA GLU A 176 -8.17 8.31 5.80
C GLU A 176 -8.22 9.38 4.70
N ILE A 177 -7.62 9.07 3.56
CA ILE A 177 -7.69 9.87 2.34
C ILE A 177 -8.36 9.03 1.28
N ARG A 178 -9.46 9.53 0.69
CA ARG A 178 -10.24 8.81 -0.32
C ARG A 178 -9.90 9.29 -1.72
N LEU A 179 -9.49 8.35 -2.58
CA LEU A 179 -9.26 8.61 -4.00
C LEU A 179 -10.50 8.28 -4.85
N ARG A 180 -10.74 9.08 -5.89
CA ARG A 180 -11.42 8.59 -7.10
C ARG A 180 -10.34 8.12 -8.06
N ASN A 181 -10.13 6.81 -8.14
CA ASN A 181 -9.09 6.24 -9.00
C ASN A 181 -9.72 5.56 -10.22
N GLY A 182 -9.85 6.31 -11.31
CA GLY A 182 -10.28 5.84 -12.62
C GLY A 182 -9.13 5.75 -13.62
N THR A 183 -7.92 5.41 -13.17
CA THR A 183 -6.71 5.36 -14.02
C THR A 183 -6.59 4.08 -14.86
N ASP A 184 -7.32 3.01 -14.50
CA ASP A 184 -7.16 1.65 -15.06
C ASP A 184 -5.72 1.10 -15.02
N ASN A 185 -4.89 1.65 -14.15
CA ASN A 185 -3.62 1.03 -13.82
C ASN A 185 -3.91 -0.26 -13.04
N THR A 186 -3.37 -1.38 -13.52
CA THR A 186 -3.45 -2.68 -12.83
C THR A 186 -2.11 -3.40 -12.90
N GLY A 187 -1.86 -4.32 -11.96
CA GLY A 187 -0.64 -5.12 -11.94
C GLY A 187 0.62 -4.26 -11.89
N SER A 188 1.62 -4.59 -12.72
CA SER A 188 2.91 -3.91 -12.75
C SER A 188 2.84 -2.42 -13.13
N ALA A 189 1.79 -1.96 -13.82
CA ALA A 189 1.65 -0.56 -14.19
C ALA A 189 1.43 0.36 -12.97
N VAL A 190 0.71 -0.13 -11.95
CA VAL A 190 0.49 0.59 -10.69
C VAL A 190 1.81 0.76 -9.94
N MET A 191 2.60 -0.31 -9.86
CA MET A 191 3.89 -0.38 -9.14
C MET A 191 4.97 0.56 -9.68
N ARG A 192 4.75 1.22 -10.82
CA ARG A 192 5.69 2.20 -11.35
C ARG A 192 5.73 3.49 -10.52
N THR A 193 4.63 3.83 -9.85
CA THR A 193 4.47 5.11 -9.14
C THR A 193 3.70 5.01 -7.82
N ARG A 194 3.06 3.86 -7.54
CA ARG A 194 2.18 3.63 -6.39
C ARG A 194 2.78 4.12 -5.08
N ASP A 195 4.00 3.67 -4.79
CA ASP A 195 4.58 3.85 -3.45
C ASP A 195 5.02 5.29 -3.22
N MET A 196 5.54 5.96 -4.26
CA MET A 196 5.87 7.38 -4.21
C MET A 196 4.62 8.26 -4.11
N PHE A 197 3.52 7.87 -4.78
CA PHE A 197 2.24 8.56 -4.65
C PHE A 197 1.69 8.41 -3.22
N LEU A 198 1.65 7.18 -2.70
CA LEU A 198 1.23 6.88 -1.33
C LEU A 198 2.10 7.62 -0.29
N ALA A 199 3.42 7.60 -0.48
CA ALA A 199 4.37 8.28 0.39
C ALA A 199 4.10 9.78 0.45
N LEU A 200 3.95 10.46 -0.69
CA LEU A 200 3.75 11.91 -0.69
C LEU A 200 2.39 12.32 -0.11
N VAL A 201 1.34 11.54 -0.36
CA VAL A 201 0.05 11.75 0.33
C VAL A 201 0.23 11.61 1.84
N THR A 202 1.00 10.61 2.28
CA THR A 202 1.29 10.38 3.70
C THR A 202 2.12 11.51 4.31
N VAL A 203 3.19 11.97 3.64
CA VAL A 203 4.01 13.11 4.07
C VAL A 203 3.13 14.35 4.28
N MET A 204 2.30 14.69 3.28
CA MET A 204 1.44 15.87 3.34
C MET A 204 0.39 15.77 4.47
N THR A 205 -0.12 14.57 4.70
CA THR A 205 -1.05 14.30 5.82
C THR A 205 -0.37 14.43 7.17
N ALA A 206 0.87 13.96 7.26
CA ALA A 206 1.65 13.89 8.50
C ALA A 206 2.28 15.23 8.91
N GLU A 207 2.36 16.20 8.00
CA GLU A 207 2.90 17.55 8.28
C GLU A 207 2.20 18.23 9.47
N GLN A 208 0.89 18.04 9.63
CA GLN A 208 0.13 18.61 10.75
C GLN A 208 0.58 18.07 12.12
N PHE A 209 1.23 16.89 12.15
CA PHE A 209 1.74 16.20 13.33
C PHE A 209 3.27 16.35 13.53
N ASN A 210 3.95 17.15 12.69
CA ASN A 210 5.41 17.32 12.70
C ASN A 210 6.21 16.00 12.64
N VAL A 211 5.77 15.08 11.80
CA VAL A 211 6.39 13.76 11.63
C VAL A 211 7.77 13.88 10.99
N GLU A 212 8.73 13.15 11.54
CA GLU A 212 10.12 13.14 11.08
C GLU A 212 10.34 12.08 10.00
N LYS A 213 9.73 10.91 10.16
CA LYS A 213 9.93 9.79 9.23
C LYS A 213 8.61 9.13 8.82
N ILE A 214 8.49 8.84 7.53
CA ILE A 214 7.35 8.15 6.92
C ILE A 214 7.78 6.76 6.51
N PHE A 215 7.02 5.76 6.93
CA PHE A 215 7.21 4.37 6.53
C PHE A 215 6.17 3.98 5.49
N ILE A 216 6.65 3.33 4.43
CA ILE A 216 5.82 2.70 3.41
C ILE A 216 6.15 1.21 3.29
N GLU A 217 5.17 0.41 2.89
CA GLU A 217 5.36 -1.00 2.55
C GLU A 217 6.07 -1.13 1.19
N GLY A 218 7.21 -1.81 1.14
CA GLY A 218 7.88 -2.21 -0.10
C GLY A 218 9.39 -2.36 0.06
N ASP A 219 9.94 -3.45 -0.47
CA ASP A 219 11.38 -3.65 -0.57
C ASP A 219 11.97 -2.65 -1.57
N MET A 220 12.87 -1.80 -1.08
CA MET A 220 13.63 -0.86 -1.89
C MET A 220 14.82 -1.57 -2.51
N GLN A 221 14.60 -2.10 -3.71
CA GLN A 221 15.58 -2.86 -4.45
C GLN A 221 16.65 -1.97 -5.07
N THR A 222 17.89 -2.47 -5.09
CA THR A 222 19.00 -1.83 -5.80
C THR A 222 19.09 -2.25 -7.27
N LYS A 223 18.30 -3.24 -7.68
CA LYS A 223 18.32 -3.78 -9.04
C LYS A 223 17.70 -2.78 -10.02
N PRO A 224 18.36 -2.46 -11.16
CA PRO A 224 17.83 -1.49 -12.13
C PRO A 224 16.54 -1.91 -12.83
N ASP A 225 16.21 -3.21 -12.86
CA ASP A 225 14.99 -3.74 -13.47
C ASP A 225 13.76 -3.70 -12.55
N ALA A 226 13.95 -3.33 -11.28
CA ALA A 226 12.86 -3.06 -10.34
C ALA A 226 11.96 -1.93 -10.86
N HIS A 227 10.71 -1.87 -10.41
CA HIS A 227 9.86 -0.73 -10.77
C HIS A 227 10.37 0.57 -10.14
N PHE A 228 10.08 1.72 -10.75
CA PHE A 228 10.64 3.00 -10.30
C PHE A 228 10.29 3.32 -8.84
N SER A 229 9.07 2.99 -8.37
CA SER A 229 8.72 3.15 -6.96
C SER A 229 9.24 2.04 -6.03
N GLU A 230 9.95 1.05 -6.57
CA GLU A 230 10.68 0.01 -5.82
C GLU A 230 12.21 0.23 -5.92
N TYR A 231 12.67 1.15 -6.78
CA TYR A 231 14.10 1.35 -7.05
C TYR A 231 14.73 2.32 -6.03
N LYS A 232 15.68 1.83 -5.23
CA LYS A 232 16.29 2.59 -4.12
C LYS A 232 16.89 3.95 -4.55
N PRO A 233 17.65 4.08 -5.65
CA PRO A 233 18.12 5.39 -6.10
C PRO A 233 17.00 6.38 -6.46
N ALA A 234 15.85 5.89 -6.96
CA ALA A 234 14.69 6.75 -7.21
C ALA A 234 14.13 7.34 -5.90
N TRP A 235 14.20 6.60 -4.79
CA TRP A 235 13.81 7.10 -3.47
C TRP A 235 14.76 8.14 -2.88
N ILE A 236 16.06 8.02 -3.12
CA ILE A 236 17.04 9.05 -2.73
C ILE A 236 16.71 10.36 -3.47
N PHE A 237 16.46 10.26 -4.77
CA PHE A 237 16.01 11.39 -5.59
C PHE A 237 14.67 11.96 -5.08
N PHE A 238 13.69 11.10 -4.81
CA PHE A 238 12.36 11.53 -4.40
C PHE A 238 12.35 12.23 -3.04
N ASN A 239 13.13 11.74 -2.07
CA ASN A 239 13.31 12.41 -0.78
C ASN A 239 13.95 13.79 -0.91
N LYS A 240 14.87 13.98 -1.86
CA LYS A 240 15.40 15.31 -2.17
C LYS A 240 14.29 16.23 -2.69
N LEU A 241 13.44 15.76 -3.59
CA LEU A 241 12.29 16.55 -4.07
C LEU A 241 11.33 16.93 -2.94
N ILE A 242 11.02 16.01 -2.04
CA ILE A 242 10.17 16.29 -0.86
C ILE A 242 10.80 17.42 -0.03
N LYS A 243 12.09 17.32 0.29
CA LYS A 243 12.80 18.35 1.04
C LYS A 243 12.83 19.70 0.32
N ASP A 244 13.04 19.70 -1.00
CA ASP A 244 13.03 20.91 -1.83
C ASP A 244 11.66 21.60 -1.83
N THR A 245 10.58 20.89 -1.47
CA THR A 245 9.25 21.48 -1.30
C THR A 245 9.02 22.20 0.03
N GLY A 246 9.96 22.08 0.98
CA GLY A 246 9.85 22.66 2.33
C GLY A 246 9.22 21.74 3.37
N LEU A 247 8.89 20.50 3.00
CA LEU A 247 8.47 19.45 3.94
C LEU A 247 9.68 18.83 4.62
N SER A 248 9.60 18.58 5.93
CA SER A 248 10.74 18.09 6.71
C SER A 248 10.82 16.56 6.83
N SER A 249 9.75 15.84 6.49
CA SER A 249 9.71 14.39 6.67
C SER A 249 10.55 13.66 5.62
N GLN A 250 11.22 12.59 6.05
CA GLN A 250 11.91 11.65 5.16
C GLN A 250 11.08 10.38 4.97
N VAL A 251 10.99 9.88 3.75
CA VAL A 251 10.36 8.59 3.44
C VAL A 251 11.41 7.49 3.44
N GLU A 252 11.11 6.41 4.15
CA GLU A 252 11.88 5.18 4.17
C GLU A 252 10.99 4.00 3.80
N GLY A 253 11.47 3.21 2.86
CA GLY A 253 10.90 1.90 2.56
C GLY A 253 11.50 0.96 3.56
N MET A 254 10.66 0.54 4.48
CA MET A 254 11.00 -0.59 5.30
C MET A 254 10.54 -1.81 4.53
N ASP A 255 11.50 -2.59 4.05
CA ASP A 255 11.30 -4.02 4.06
C ASP A 255 10.91 -4.37 5.49
N ALA A 256 9.77 -5.02 5.70
CA ALA A 256 9.23 -5.28 7.03
C ALA A 256 10.10 -6.28 7.83
N HIS A 257 11.33 -6.56 7.38
CA HIS A 257 12.01 -7.82 7.59
C HIS A 257 10.98 -8.95 7.42
N ASP A 258 10.30 -8.88 6.27
CA ASP A 258 9.33 -9.85 5.75
C ASP A 258 8.34 -10.52 6.72
N VAL A 259 8.01 -9.98 7.92
CA VAL A 259 7.39 -10.74 9.04
C VAL A 259 7.68 -12.23 8.85
N GLU A 260 8.98 -12.61 8.91
CA GLU A 260 9.43 -13.85 8.26
C GLU A 260 8.55 -15.03 8.67
N THR A 261 7.99 -14.95 9.88
CA THR A 261 7.16 -15.96 10.48
C THR A 261 6.02 -15.36 11.33
N VAL A 262 4.90 -16.07 11.41
CA VAL A 262 3.83 -15.77 12.38
C VAL A 262 4.32 -15.77 13.82
N GLY A 263 5.41 -16.51 14.13
CA GLY A 263 6.02 -16.52 15.44
C GLY A 263 6.47 -15.13 15.91
N ALA A 264 6.92 -14.26 15.00
CA ALA A 264 7.27 -12.88 15.33
C ALA A 264 6.05 -12.08 15.80
N VAL A 265 4.89 -12.32 15.18
CA VAL A 265 3.61 -11.69 15.58
C VAL A 265 3.18 -12.20 16.95
N LEU A 266 3.17 -13.52 17.16
CA LEU A 266 2.78 -14.12 18.45
C LEU A 266 3.68 -13.65 19.60
N LYS A 267 4.98 -13.51 19.36
CA LYS A 267 5.92 -12.95 20.35
C LYS A 267 5.54 -11.52 20.72
N LEU A 268 5.24 -10.70 19.72
CA LEU A 268 4.86 -9.30 19.91
C LEU A 268 3.51 -9.16 20.64
N GLU A 269 2.52 -9.99 20.28
CA GLU A 269 1.23 -10.08 20.98
C GLU A 269 1.43 -10.39 22.47
N SER A 270 2.30 -11.36 22.78
CA SER A 270 2.65 -11.74 24.16
C SER A 270 3.37 -10.61 24.92
N GLU A 271 4.32 -9.92 24.28
CA GLU A 271 5.06 -8.80 24.88
C GLU A 271 4.15 -7.60 25.19
N MET A 272 3.22 -7.30 24.29
CA MET A 272 2.35 -6.12 24.37
C MET A 272 1.03 -6.40 25.11
N GLY A 273 0.62 -7.66 25.23
CA GLY A 273 -0.69 -8.04 25.76
C GLY A 273 -1.85 -7.61 24.85
N ILE A 274 -1.66 -7.65 23.53
CA ILE A 274 -2.67 -7.25 22.53
C ILE A 274 -2.84 -8.34 21.47
N ASP A 275 -4.03 -8.44 20.89
CA ASP A 275 -4.30 -9.35 19.77
C ASP A 275 -4.13 -8.61 18.43
N ILE A 276 -3.13 -8.99 17.66
CA ILE A 276 -2.79 -8.47 16.32
C ILE A 276 -3.46 -9.30 15.23
N LEU A 277 -3.36 -10.64 15.29
CA LEU A 277 -3.83 -11.55 14.25
C LEU A 277 -5.32 -11.38 13.89
N PRO A 278 -6.25 -11.17 14.84
CA PRO A 278 -7.65 -10.88 14.54
C PRO A 278 -7.86 -9.59 13.75
N LEU A 279 -6.94 -8.63 13.88
CA LEU A 279 -7.03 -7.35 13.19
C LEU A 279 -6.53 -7.43 11.74
N VAL A 280 -5.67 -8.41 11.40
CA VAL A 280 -4.97 -8.48 10.11
C VAL A 280 -5.91 -8.86 8.96
N GLN A 281 -6.16 -7.93 8.03
CA GLN A 281 -6.96 -8.19 6.84
C GLN A 281 -6.12 -8.88 5.74
N ASN A 282 -6.09 -10.22 5.71
CA ASN A 282 -5.25 -10.95 4.73
C ASN A 282 -5.90 -11.18 3.35
N CYS A 283 -7.23 -11.07 3.25
CA CYS A 283 -7.98 -11.32 2.03
C CYS A 283 -8.72 -10.06 1.57
N PHE A 284 -8.01 -9.20 0.84
CA PHE A 284 -8.57 -7.94 0.32
C PHE A 284 -9.44 -8.14 -0.93
N SER A 285 -9.10 -9.10 -1.79
CA SER A 285 -9.68 -9.24 -3.13
C SER A 285 -10.76 -10.31 -3.28
N ALA A 286 -11.16 -10.97 -2.19
CA ALA A 286 -11.81 -12.28 -2.29
C ALA A 286 -13.20 -12.38 -1.65
N GLU A 287 -13.95 -11.32 -1.35
CA GLU A 287 -15.27 -11.45 -0.71
C GLU A 287 -16.22 -12.45 -1.39
N HIS A 288 -16.30 -12.43 -2.71
CA HIS A 288 -17.14 -13.37 -3.47
C HIS A 288 -16.62 -14.80 -3.49
N GLN A 289 -15.33 -14.99 -3.19
CA GLN A 289 -14.69 -16.29 -3.07
C GLN A 289 -14.67 -16.78 -1.61
N LEU A 290 -14.69 -15.88 -0.61
CA LEU A 290 -14.62 -16.19 0.82
C LEU A 290 -15.65 -17.23 1.21
N HIS A 291 -16.92 -17.05 0.80
CA HIS A 291 -17.98 -17.91 1.32
C HIS A 291 -17.85 -19.37 0.87
N ASN A 292 -17.62 -19.60 -0.43
CA ASN A 292 -17.49 -20.96 -0.94
C ASN A 292 -16.16 -21.61 -0.54
N ILE A 293 -15.09 -20.82 -0.48
CA ILE A 293 -13.76 -21.31 -0.16
C ILE A 293 -13.62 -21.62 1.34
N ARG A 294 -14.11 -20.73 2.21
CA ARG A 294 -14.05 -20.91 3.67
C ARG A 294 -14.91 -22.08 4.14
N ARG A 295 -16.05 -22.35 3.49
CA ARG A 295 -16.91 -23.51 3.79
C ARG A 295 -16.18 -24.86 3.73
N LYS A 296 -15.20 -25.02 2.84
CA LYS A 296 -14.39 -26.25 2.79
C LYS A 296 -13.59 -26.41 4.09
N TRP A 297 -12.95 -25.34 4.55
CA TRP A 297 -12.24 -25.34 5.83
C TRP A 297 -13.18 -25.52 7.02
N GLU A 298 -14.31 -24.82 7.05
CA GLU A 298 -15.29 -24.96 8.15
C GLU A 298 -15.82 -26.39 8.28
N ARG A 299 -15.90 -27.15 7.18
CA ARG A 299 -16.32 -28.55 7.18
C ARG A 299 -15.21 -29.52 7.58
N GLU A 300 -13.99 -29.30 7.12
CA GLU A 300 -12.91 -30.29 7.18
C GLU A 300 -11.92 -30.02 8.33
N THR A 301 -11.88 -28.76 8.78
CA THR A 301 -10.99 -28.22 9.82
C THR A 301 -11.76 -27.20 10.67
N GLN A 302 -12.79 -27.67 11.37
CA GLN A 302 -13.74 -26.83 12.10
C GLN A 302 -13.07 -25.99 13.19
N PHE A 303 -12.20 -26.60 14.01
CA PHE A 303 -11.47 -25.88 15.06
C PHE A 303 -10.53 -24.81 14.46
N LEU A 304 -9.79 -25.12 13.39
CA LEU A 304 -8.95 -24.12 12.71
C LEU A 304 -9.78 -22.95 12.19
N ALA A 305 -10.93 -23.25 11.58
CA ALA A 305 -11.79 -22.23 10.99
C ALA A 305 -12.40 -21.33 12.07
N GLU A 306 -12.82 -21.90 13.21
CA GLU A 306 -13.37 -21.16 14.35
C GLU A 306 -12.32 -20.24 14.99
N LYS A 307 -11.11 -20.77 15.20
CA LYS A 307 -9.98 -20.03 15.79
C LYS A 307 -9.25 -19.12 14.81
N SER A 308 -9.68 -19.05 13.56
CA SER A 308 -9.09 -18.15 12.54
C SER A 308 -9.99 -16.95 12.26
N PRO A 309 -9.40 -15.75 12.01
CA PRO A 309 -10.19 -14.55 11.76
C PRO A 309 -11.21 -14.74 10.63
N LYS A 310 -12.44 -14.24 10.80
CA LYS A 310 -13.60 -14.54 9.92
C LYS A 310 -13.39 -14.13 8.46
N HIS A 311 -12.53 -13.15 8.22
CA HIS A 311 -12.16 -12.65 6.90
C HIS A 311 -11.05 -13.45 6.22
N TRP A 312 -10.47 -14.46 6.88
CA TRP A 312 -9.49 -15.34 6.27
C TRP A 312 -10.20 -16.44 5.48
N CYS A 313 -9.83 -16.61 4.21
CA CYS A 313 -10.46 -17.61 3.34
C CYS A 313 -9.89 -19.02 3.52
N GLY A 314 -8.71 -19.12 4.14
CA GLY A 314 -8.01 -20.38 4.34
C GLY A 314 -7.37 -21.02 3.10
N SER A 315 -7.64 -20.50 1.89
CA SER A 315 -7.14 -21.14 0.66
C SER A 315 -6.18 -20.30 -0.17
N CYS A 316 -6.00 -19.02 0.13
CA CYS A 316 -4.98 -18.21 -0.51
C CYS A 316 -3.61 -18.46 0.14
N VAL A 317 -2.54 -18.13 -0.57
CA VAL A 317 -1.15 -18.27 -0.09
C VAL A 317 -0.95 -17.61 1.28
N LYS A 318 -1.50 -16.40 1.48
CA LYS A 318 -1.36 -15.66 2.74
C LYS A 318 -2.06 -16.37 3.90
N CYS A 319 -3.33 -16.76 3.77
CA CYS A 319 -4.05 -17.49 4.82
C CYS A 319 -3.42 -18.85 5.13
N ARG A 320 -2.90 -19.54 4.11
CA ARG A 320 -2.20 -20.82 4.30
C ARG A 320 -0.88 -20.63 5.04
N ARG A 321 -0.02 -19.70 4.60
CA ARG A 321 1.25 -19.35 5.28
C ARG A 321 0.99 -18.95 6.72
N MET A 322 -0.01 -18.10 6.98
CA MET A 322 -0.34 -17.68 8.33
C MET A 322 -0.79 -18.85 9.21
N THR A 323 -1.72 -19.66 8.74
CA THR A 323 -2.28 -20.75 9.55
C THR A 323 -1.27 -21.87 9.80
N LEU A 324 -0.44 -22.19 8.79
CA LEU A 324 0.70 -23.08 8.98
C LEU A 324 1.67 -22.53 10.02
N GLY A 325 1.98 -21.23 9.96
CA GLY A 325 2.81 -20.56 10.95
C GLY A 325 2.23 -20.66 12.37
N ARG A 326 0.93 -20.39 12.54
CA ARG A 326 0.27 -20.51 13.86
C ARG A 326 0.38 -21.92 14.44
N ILE A 327 0.20 -22.95 13.61
CA ILE A 327 0.38 -24.35 14.03
C ILE A 327 1.83 -24.61 14.43
N TYR A 328 2.79 -24.18 13.61
CA TYR A 328 4.21 -24.43 13.81
C TYR A 328 4.77 -23.72 15.06
N TYR A 329 4.38 -22.46 15.30
CA TYR A 329 4.82 -21.67 16.44
C TYR A 329 3.98 -21.88 17.70
N HIS A 330 3.14 -22.92 17.71
CA HIS A 330 2.30 -23.28 18.86
C HIS A 330 1.48 -22.10 19.38
N ASP A 331 0.75 -21.43 18.49
CA ASP A 331 -0.21 -20.39 18.86
C ASP A 331 -1.13 -20.91 19.99
N PRO A 332 -1.20 -20.24 21.16
CA PRO A 332 -2.05 -20.64 22.28
C PRO A 332 -3.51 -20.85 21.90
N ASP A 333 -4.02 -20.10 20.91
CA ASP A 333 -5.39 -20.27 20.43
C ASP A 333 -5.65 -21.61 19.71
N LEU A 334 -4.57 -22.26 19.26
CA LEU A 334 -4.59 -23.53 18.54
C LEU A 334 -4.08 -24.71 19.39
N GLU A 335 -3.76 -24.52 20.67
CA GLU A 335 -3.15 -25.56 21.53
C GLU A 335 -3.97 -26.87 21.55
N ASN A 336 -5.30 -26.76 21.55
CA ASN A 336 -6.22 -27.90 21.68
C ASN A 336 -6.82 -28.38 20.35
N ILE A 337 -6.21 -28.03 19.22
CA ILE A 337 -6.71 -28.45 17.92
C ILE A 337 -6.62 -29.98 17.74
N PRO A 338 -7.66 -30.64 17.18
CA PRO A 338 -7.59 -32.05 16.86
C PRO A 338 -6.48 -32.35 15.84
N THR A 339 -5.61 -33.33 16.12
CA THR A 339 -4.53 -33.77 15.22
C THR A 339 -5.04 -34.12 13.82
N LYS A 340 -6.26 -34.64 13.70
CA LYS A 340 -6.91 -34.93 12.40
C LYS A 340 -7.07 -33.68 11.54
N GLU A 341 -7.43 -32.54 12.14
CA GLU A 341 -7.59 -31.27 11.42
C GLU A 341 -6.24 -30.69 10.99
N ILE A 342 -5.21 -30.75 11.86
CA ILE A 342 -3.84 -30.37 11.47
C ILE A 342 -3.42 -31.19 10.26
N LYS A 343 -3.51 -32.53 10.34
CA LYS A 343 -3.09 -33.43 9.25
C LYS A 343 -3.87 -33.15 7.96
N TYR A 344 -5.18 -32.89 8.05
CA TYR A 344 -5.96 -32.51 6.88
C TYR A 344 -5.44 -31.22 6.26
N PHE A 345 -5.28 -30.17 7.08
CA PHE A 345 -4.92 -28.84 6.62
C PHE A 345 -3.54 -28.81 5.95
N VAL A 346 -2.58 -29.49 6.56
CA VAL A 346 -1.22 -29.61 6.04
C VAL A 346 -1.23 -30.34 4.70
N ASN A 347 -1.87 -31.52 4.63
CA ASN A 347 -1.98 -32.29 3.38
C ASN A 347 -2.70 -31.52 2.27
N ASP A 348 -3.76 -30.79 2.59
CA ASP A 348 -4.48 -29.95 1.63
C ASP A 348 -3.58 -28.81 1.11
N THR A 349 -2.76 -28.23 1.98
CA THR A 349 -1.80 -27.19 1.60
C THR A 349 -0.70 -27.74 0.69
N TYR A 350 -0.22 -28.96 0.93
CA TYR A 350 0.71 -29.63 0.04
C TYR A 350 0.14 -29.86 -1.36
N ARG A 351 -1.06 -30.45 -1.45
CA ARG A 351 -1.72 -30.65 -2.74
C ARG A 351 -1.98 -29.32 -3.45
N TRP A 352 -2.28 -28.26 -2.70
CA TRP A 352 -2.43 -26.92 -3.26
C TRP A 352 -1.09 -26.42 -3.84
N LEU A 353 0.00 -26.52 -3.10
CA LEU A 353 1.35 -26.17 -3.56
C LEU A 353 1.78 -26.98 -4.79
N GLU A 354 1.33 -28.23 -4.89
CA GLU A 354 1.63 -29.07 -6.04
C GLU A 354 1.04 -28.50 -7.34
N ASN A 355 -0.20 -28.05 -7.26
CA ASN A 355 -0.96 -27.46 -8.37
C ASN A 355 -0.55 -26.02 -8.71
N TYR A 356 0.11 -25.32 -7.78
CA TYR A 356 0.57 -23.94 -7.95
C TYR A 356 2.07 -23.82 -7.69
N SER A 357 2.88 -24.42 -8.57
CA SER A 357 4.34 -24.54 -8.42
C SER A 357 5.06 -23.20 -8.17
N ASN A 358 4.61 -22.10 -8.77
CA ASN A 358 5.17 -20.76 -8.57
C ASN A 358 4.99 -20.23 -7.14
N ASN A 359 4.09 -20.80 -6.34
CA ASN A 359 3.86 -20.43 -4.94
C ASN A 359 4.68 -21.27 -3.95
N ARG A 360 5.37 -22.33 -4.42
CA ARG A 360 6.19 -23.22 -3.57
C ARG A 360 7.35 -22.48 -2.91
N THR A 361 7.92 -21.48 -3.58
CA THR A 361 8.99 -20.64 -3.03
C THR A 361 8.54 -19.74 -1.88
N LEU A 362 7.22 -19.49 -1.73
CA LEU A 362 6.65 -18.61 -0.71
C LEU A 362 6.24 -19.35 0.58
N ILE A 363 6.30 -20.68 0.58
CA ILE A 363 6.08 -21.55 1.75
C ILE A 363 7.33 -22.44 1.83
N SER A 364 8.35 -21.96 2.54
CA SER A 364 9.76 -22.43 2.45
C SER A 364 10.02 -23.86 2.97
N GLU A 365 11.23 -24.35 2.68
CA GLU A 365 11.79 -25.67 3.05
C GLU A 365 11.78 -25.99 4.55
N SER A 366 11.70 -24.98 5.44
CA SER A 366 11.63 -25.18 6.89
C SER A 366 10.38 -25.96 7.32
N PHE A 367 9.28 -25.81 6.58
CA PHE A 367 8.03 -26.50 6.86
C PHE A 367 8.07 -27.98 6.43
N MET A 368 8.72 -28.29 5.30
CA MET A 368 8.91 -29.66 4.82
C MET A 368 9.68 -30.52 5.83
N LYS A 369 10.74 -29.97 6.40
CA LYS A 369 11.57 -30.65 7.39
C LYS A 369 10.80 -31.03 8.66
N HIS A 370 9.81 -30.22 9.05
CA HIS A 370 9.00 -30.47 10.25
C HIS A 370 7.92 -31.54 10.04
N LEU A 371 7.45 -31.73 8.81
CA LEU A 371 6.55 -32.84 8.50
C LEU A 371 7.23 -34.20 8.67
N ASP A 372 8.52 -34.28 8.35
CA ASP A 372 9.33 -35.47 8.58
C ASP A 372 9.50 -35.77 10.09
N ASP A 373 9.46 -34.73 10.94
CA ASP A 373 9.54 -34.86 12.40
C ASP A 373 8.18 -35.22 13.07
N LEU A 374 7.05 -35.02 12.36
CA LEU A 374 5.69 -35.33 12.81
C LEU A 374 5.15 -36.67 12.26
N ALA A 375 5.91 -37.33 11.39
CA ALA A 375 5.66 -38.69 10.89
C ALA A 375 6.18 -39.74 11.88
#